data_AF-C3N9Z7-F1
#
_entry.id   AF-C3N9Z7-F1
#
_cell.length_a   1.000
_cell.length_b   1.000
_cell.length_c   1.000
_cell.angle_alpha   90.00
_cell.angle_beta   90.00
_cell.angle_gamma   90.00
#
_symmetry.space_group_name_H-M   'P 1'
#
loop_
_entity.id
_entity.type
_entity.pdbx_description
1 polymer ?
#
loop_
_entity_poly.entity_id
_entity_poly.type
_entity_poly.pdbx_seq_one_letter_code
_entity_poly.pdbx_strand_id
1 'polypeptide(L)' 'MIQYRRLQYWIKWQAKKHGMIVEFVNPKYSSVSCPKCGKKMKDWL' A
#
# COMPACT_ATOMS: atom_id res chain seq x y z
N MET A 1 7.26 -14.77 -14.72
CA MET A 1 7.50 -14.09 -13.43
C MET A 1 7.03 -12.63 -13.55
N ILE A 2 5.95 -12.25 -12.88
CA ILE A 2 5.44 -10.86 -12.91
C ILE A 2 6.32 -10.01 -12.00
N GLN A 3 6.80 -8.88 -12.54
CA GLN A 3 7.63 -7.93 -11.80
C GLN A 3 6.75 -6.84 -11.21
N TYR A 4 6.84 -6.64 -9.89
CA TYR A 4 6.08 -5.59 -9.18
C TYR A 4 6.21 -4.21 -9.82
N ARG A 5 7.37 -3.88 -10.40
CA ARG A 5 7.60 -2.63 -11.12
C ARG A 5 6.66 -2.43 -12.31
N ARG A 6 6.40 -3.48 -13.09
CA ARG A 6 5.51 -3.42 -14.26
C ARG A 6 4.05 -3.22 -13.84
N LEU A 7 3.62 -3.90 -12.77
CA LEU A 7 2.28 -3.73 -12.21
C LEU A 7 2.07 -2.32 -11.63
N GLN A 8 3.03 -1.84 -10.84
CA GLN A 8 2.99 -0.48 -10.29
C GLN A 8 2.94 0.59 -11.39
N TYR A 9 3.69 0.40 -12.49
CA TYR A 9 3.63 1.28 -13.66
C TYR A 9 2.24 1.31 -14.28
N TRP A 10 1.63 0.15 -14.50
CA TRP A 10 0.29 0.03 -15.08
C TRP A 10 -0.78 0.72 -14.22
N ILE A 11 -0.76 0.50 -12.90
CA ILE A 11 -1.68 1.13 -11.95
C ILE A 11 -1.49 2.66 -11.96
N LYS A 12 -0.24 3.13 -11.90
CA LYS A 12 0.07 4.57 -11.94
C LYS A 12 -0.39 5.21 -13.25
N TRP A 13 -0.24 4.52 -14.38
CA TRP A 13 -0.67 5.02 -15.68
C TRP A 13 -2.20 5.14 -15.76
N GLN A 14 -2.94 4.14 -15.29
CA GLN A 14 -4.40 4.19 -15.22
C GLN A 14 -4.88 5.32 -14.29
N ALA A 15 -4.32 5.43 -13.09
CA ALA A 15 -4.67 6.49 -12.14
C ALA A 15 -4.52 7.89 -12.75
N LYS A 16 -3.42 8.16 -13.45
CA LYS A 16 -3.20 9.44 -14.14
C LYS A 16 -4.26 9.74 -15.20
N LYS A 17 -4.70 8.73 -15.96
CA LYS A 17 -5.74 8.90 -16.99
C LYS A 17 -7.08 9.32 -16.41
N HIS A 18 -7.39 8.86 -15.21
CA HIS A 18 -8.61 9.21 -14.48
C HIS A 18 -8.45 10.43 -13.56
N GLY A 19 -7.33 11.16 -13.67
CA GLY A 19 -7.07 12.34 -12.83
C GLY A 19 -6.83 12.02 -11.35
N MET A 20 -6.52 10.76 -11.01
CA MET A 20 -6.26 10.35 -9.62
C MET A 20 -4.83 10.68 -9.20
N ILE A 21 -4.66 10.98 -7.92
CA ILE A 21 -3.36 11.19 -7.28
C ILE A 21 -2.80 9.84 -6.82
N VAL A 22 -1.52 9.60 -7.09
CA VAL A 22 -0.80 8.40 -6.64
C VAL A 22 0.30 8.83 -5.67
N GLU A 23 0.18 8.43 -4.41
CA GLU A 23 1.14 8.74 -3.36
C GLU A 23 1.85 7.46 -2.88
N PHE A 24 3.17 7.55 -2.71
CA PHE A 24 3.96 6.46 -2.13
C PHE A 24 4.17 6.73 -0.65
N VAL A 25 3.50 5.94 0.19
CA VAL A 25 3.60 6.03 1.64
C VAL A 25 4.57 4.99 2.19
N ASN A 26 5.16 5.30 3.34
CA ASN A 26 6.01 4.35 4.05
C ASN A 26 5.17 3.18 4.58
N PRO A 27 5.44 1.93 4.19
CA PRO A 27 4.64 0.78 4.63
C PRO A 27 4.92 0.35 6.07
N LYS A 28 5.82 1.01 6.80
CA LYS A 28 6.17 0.64 8.18
C LYS A 28 4.92 0.51 9.06
N TYR A 29 4.86 -0.61 9.76
CA TYR A 29 3.80 -0.96 10.71
C TYR A 29 2.38 -1.13 10.12
N SER A 30 2.21 -1.13 8.79
CA SER A 30 0.89 -1.29 8.15
C SER A 30 0.25 -2.66 8.40
N SER A 31 1.07 -3.72 8.50
CA SER A 31 0.61 -5.09 8.74
C SER A 31 0.35 -5.41 10.21
N VAL A 32 0.86 -4.60 11.13
CA VAL A 32 0.82 -4.88 12.57
C VAL A 32 0.00 -3.85 13.35
N SER A 33 -0.39 -2.73 12.74
CA SER A 33 -1.15 -1.69 13.43
C SER A 33 -2.63 -1.81 13.11
N CYS A 34 -3.49 -1.78 14.13
CA CYS A 34 -4.93 -1.76 13.93
C CYS A 34 -5.37 -0.39 13.35
N PRO A 35 -6.05 -0.34 12.19
CA PRO A 35 -6.49 0.93 11.60
C PRO A 35 -7.59 1.64 12.42
N LYS A 36 -8.29 0.91 13.31
CA LYS A 36 -9.36 1.47 14.15
C LYS A 36 -8.84 2.10 15.44
N CYS A 37 -7.81 1.53 16.06
CA CYS A 37 -7.36 1.94 17.40
C CYS A 37 -5.87 2.24 17.52
N GLY A 38 -5.08 2.06 16.45
CA GLY A 38 -3.63 2.35 16.43
C GLY A 38 -2.76 1.42 17.27
N LYS A 39 -3.35 0.46 17.99
CA LYS A 39 -2.61 -0.52 18.79
C LYS A 39 -1.94 -1.54 17.86
N LYS A 40 -0.73 -1.97 18.23
CA LYS A 40 -0.09 -3.12 17.59
C LYS A 40 -0.92 -4.37 17.88
N MET A 41 -1.13 -5.20 16.86
CA MET A 41 -1.62 -6.56 17.04
C MET A 41 -0.65 -7.28 17.97
N LYS A 42 -1.21 -7.93 19.00
CA LYS A 42 -0.41 -8.78 19.87
C LYS A 42 -0.06 -10.02 19.05
N ASP A 43 1.21 -10.39 19.04
CA ASP A 43 1.64 -11.68 18.54
C ASP A 43 0.86 -12.79 19.28
N TRP A 44 0.40 -13.80 18.55
CA TRP A 44 -0.27 -14.98 19.08
C TRP A 44 0.75 -15.89 19.79
N LEU A 45 1.34 -15.39 20.87
CA LEU A 45 2.10 -16.19 21.84
C LEU A 45 1.15 -16.98 22.73
#